data_AF-A0A955WNE7-F1
#
_entry.id   AF-A0A955WNE7-F1
#
_cell.length_a   1.000
_cell.length_b   1.000
_cell.length_c   1.000
_cell.angle_alpha   90.00
_cell.angle_beta   90.00
_cell.angle_gamma   90.00
#
_symmetry.space_group_name_H-M   'P 1'
#
loop_
_entity.id
_entity.type
_entity.pdbx_description
1 polymer ?
#
loop_
_entity_poly.entity_id
_entity_poly.type
_entity_poly.pdbx_seq_one_letter_code
_entity_poly.pdbx_strand_id
1 'polypeptide(L)'
;GETSPPIHLSAAGGANPALAAPDPGQESVLASALQTVARYLRLGFVHILPGGLDHILFVLGMFLLSRRLRPLLYQVTAFTVAHSITLALASLGYVALPGSVVEPLIAASIVYVAVENIVSPELRPWRLYVVFAFGLLHGLGFADVLGTLGLPPGELLLALIGFNIGVELGQIAVLAIATAVVLMLP
;
A
#
# COMPACT_ATOMS: atom_id res chain seq x y z
N GLY A 1 5.05 -28.19 76.75
CA GLY A 1 5.66 -29.13 75.79
C GLY A 1 4.66 -29.33 74.69
N GLU A 2 4.69 -28.46 73.69
CA GLU A 2 3.76 -28.45 72.57
C GLU A 2 4.47 -29.00 71.34
N THR A 3 3.86 -29.99 70.70
CA THR A 3 4.35 -30.69 69.51
C THR A 3 3.94 -29.94 68.25
N SER A 4 4.92 -29.49 67.45
CA SER A 4 4.70 -28.82 66.16
C SER A 4 4.06 -29.74 65.10
N PRO A 5 3.21 -29.21 64.19
CA PRO A 5 2.69 -29.97 63.05
C PRO A 5 3.70 -30.01 61.87
N PRO A 6 3.54 -30.95 60.90
CA PRO A 6 4.49 -31.17 59.83
C PRO A 6 4.33 -30.16 58.68
N ILE A 7 5.47 -29.73 58.12
CA ILE A 7 5.56 -28.90 56.92
C ILE A 7 5.33 -29.79 55.69
N HIS A 8 4.24 -29.58 54.96
CA HIS A 8 4.06 -30.16 53.63
C HIS A 8 4.68 -29.25 52.56
N LEU A 9 5.71 -29.77 51.91
CA LEU A 9 6.47 -29.16 50.81
C LEU A 9 5.54 -28.91 49.60
N SER A 10 5.39 -27.65 49.20
CA SER A 10 4.78 -27.28 47.92
C SER A 10 5.71 -27.71 46.78
N ALA A 11 5.28 -28.69 45.99
CA ALA A 11 5.95 -29.04 44.75
C ALA A 11 5.74 -27.90 43.74
N ALA A 12 6.71 -27.00 43.66
CA ALA A 12 6.81 -26.01 42.60
C ALA A 12 7.10 -26.72 41.27
N GLY A 13 6.05 -27.21 40.61
CA GLY A 13 6.08 -27.54 39.19
C GLY A 13 6.16 -26.25 38.38
N GLY A 14 7.38 -25.73 38.19
CA GLY A 14 7.65 -24.61 37.30
C GLY A 14 7.37 -25.00 35.86
N ALA A 15 6.13 -24.84 35.41
CA ALA A 15 5.82 -24.82 33.99
C ALA A 15 6.53 -23.62 33.38
N ASN A 16 7.45 -23.88 32.45
CA ASN A 16 8.19 -22.87 31.73
C ASN A 16 7.19 -21.95 30.99
N PRO A 17 7.08 -20.65 31.31
CA PRO A 17 6.08 -19.77 30.68
C PRO A 17 6.34 -19.54 29.18
N ALA A 18 7.47 -20.01 28.66
CA ALA A 18 7.84 -19.96 27.25
C ALA A 18 7.17 -21.02 26.36
N LEU A 19 6.41 -21.96 26.92
CA LEU A 19 5.70 -23.03 26.18
C LEU A 19 4.17 -22.98 26.36
N ALA A 20 3.63 -21.90 26.94
CA ALA A 20 2.18 -21.71 26.99
C ALA A 20 1.66 -21.49 25.57
N ALA A 21 0.71 -22.33 25.13
CA ALA A 21 0.00 -22.11 23.87
C ALA A 21 -0.64 -20.72 23.87
N PRO A 22 -0.66 -20.00 22.74
CA PRO A 22 -1.26 -18.68 22.68
C PRO A 22 -2.72 -18.74 23.12
N ASP A 23 -3.14 -17.72 23.89
CA ASP A 23 -4.50 -17.60 24.40
C ASP A 23 -5.49 -17.64 23.21
N PRO A 24 -6.57 -18.45 23.22
CA PRO A 24 -7.48 -18.60 22.08
C PRO A 24 -8.12 -17.27 21.62
N GLY A 25 -8.14 -16.23 22.48
CA GLY A 25 -8.50 -14.87 22.09
C GLY A 25 -7.48 -14.20 21.16
N GLN A 26 -6.17 -14.44 21.33
CA GLN A 26 -5.13 -13.90 20.45
C GLN A 26 -5.14 -14.57 19.07
N GLU A 27 -5.43 -15.87 18.98
CA GLU A 27 -5.56 -16.55 17.68
C GLU A 27 -6.70 -15.94 16.84
N SER A 28 -7.83 -15.59 17.47
CA SER A 28 -8.96 -14.96 16.79
C SER A 28 -8.66 -13.55 16.28
N VAL A 29 -7.90 -12.76 17.03
CA VAL A 29 -7.51 -11.38 16.66
C VAL A 29 -6.46 -11.38 15.56
N LEU A 30 -5.46 -12.25 15.65
CA LEU A 30 -4.45 -12.40 14.60
C LEU A 30 -5.07 -12.90 13.29
N ALA A 31 -6.01 -13.85 13.35
CA ALA A 31 -6.75 -14.30 12.19
C ALA A 31 -7.54 -13.15 11.53
N SER A 32 -8.21 -12.30 12.33
CA SER A 32 -8.92 -11.11 11.82
C SER A 32 -7.97 -10.12 11.14
N ALA A 33 -6.85 -9.79 11.78
CA ALA A 33 -5.87 -8.86 11.24
C ALA A 33 -5.27 -9.36 9.91
N LEU A 34 -4.92 -10.65 9.83
CA LEU A 34 -4.41 -11.27 8.61
C LEU A 34 -5.48 -11.26 7.50
N GLN A 35 -6.74 -11.51 7.84
CA GLN A 35 -7.84 -11.47 6.89
C GLN A 35 -8.02 -10.07 6.30
N THR A 36 -7.92 -9.03 7.13
CA THR A 36 -7.99 -7.64 6.70
C THR A 36 -6.82 -7.27 5.81
N VAL A 37 -5.59 -7.57 6.22
CA VAL A 37 -4.40 -7.32 5.38
C VAL A 37 -4.52 -8.04 4.05
N ALA A 38 -4.90 -9.32 4.02
CA ALA A 38 -5.05 -10.08 2.78
C ALA A 38 -6.15 -9.52 1.87
N ARG A 39 -7.30 -9.12 2.43
CA ARG A 39 -8.40 -8.49 1.69
C ARG A 39 -7.95 -7.20 1.02
N TYR A 40 -7.31 -6.31 1.79
CA TYR A 40 -6.90 -5.01 1.27
C TYR A 40 -5.68 -5.09 0.37
N LEU A 41 -4.76 -6.03 0.59
CA LEU A 41 -3.67 -6.33 -0.33
C LEU A 41 -4.20 -6.73 -1.70
N ARG A 42 -5.17 -7.65 -1.75
CA ARG A 42 -5.81 -8.02 -3.02
C ARG A 42 -6.51 -6.83 -3.67
N LEU A 43 -7.21 -6.01 -2.87
CA LEU A 43 -7.89 -4.82 -3.36
C LEU A 43 -6.90 -3.82 -3.97
N GLY A 44 -5.79 -3.54 -3.29
CA GLY A 44 -4.74 -2.63 -3.77
C GLY A 44 -4.08 -3.14 -5.05
N PHE A 45 -3.85 -4.45 -5.15
CA PHE A 45 -3.35 -5.04 -6.39
C PHE A 45 -4.32 -4.85 -7.55
N VAL A 46 -5.59 -5.20 -7.36
CA VAL A 46 -6.64 -5.09 -8.39
C VAL A 46 -6.93 -3.64 -8.75
N HIS A 47 -6.80 -2.72 -7.79
CA HIS A 47 -6.89 -1.28 -8.02
C HIS A 47 -5.88 -0.80 -9.06
N ILE A 48 -4.70 -1.42 -9.14
CA ILE A 48 -3.70 -1.11 -10.18
C ILE A 48 -3.92 -1.99 -11.42
N LEU A 49 -3.89 -3.31 -11.26
CA LEU A 49 -3.96 -4.27 -12.35
C LEU A 49 -5.05 -5.31 -12.07
N PRO A 50 -6.15 -5.36 -12.85
CA PRO A 50 -6.42 -4.63 -14.10
C PRO A 50 -7.20 -3.31 -13.96
N GLY A 51 -7.60 -2.89 -12.75
CA GLY A 51 -8.58 -1.81 -12.56
C GLY A 51 -8.07 -0.37 -12.76
N GLY A 52 -6.76 -0.13 -12.64
CA GLY A 52 -6.17 1.20 -12.53
C GLY A 52 -5.47 1.63 -13.81
N LEU A 53 -6.24 1.89 -14.86
CA LEU A 53 -5.68 2.33 -16.15
C LEU A 53 -4.85 3.61 -16.00
N ASP A 54 -5.27 4.53 -15.14
CA ASP A 54 -4.52 5.73 -14.80
C ASP A 54 -3.13 5.42 -14.22
N HIS A 55 -3.04 4.49 -13.27
CA HIS A 55 -1.79 4.05 -12.67
C HIS A 55 -0.92 3.27 -13.65
N ILE A 56 -1.52 2.39 -14.45
CA ILE A 56 -0.83 1.64 -15.50
C ILE A 56 -0.18 2.61 -16.48
N LEU A 57 -0.94 3.58 -17.01
CA LEU A 57 -0.45 4.57 -17.96
C LEU A 57 0.63 5.47 -17.34
N PHE A 58 0.48 5.85 -16.08
CA PHE A 58 1.46 6.64 -15.36
C PHE A 58 2.79 5.88 -15.16
N VAL A 59 2.73 4.62 -14.72
CA VAL A 59 3.90 3.75 -14.56
C VAL A 59 4.58 3.46 -15.90
N LEU A 60 3.82 3.21 -16.96
CA LEU A 60 4.36 3.09 -18.31
C LEU A 60 5.02 4.38 -18.77
N GLY A 61 4.44 5.55 -18.48
CA GLY A 61 5.05 6.86 -18.72
C GLY A 61 6.41 6.99 -18.04
N MET A 62 6.54 6.59 -16.78
CA MET A 62 7.85 6.57 -16.09
C MET A 62 8.84 5.60 -16.73
N PHE A 63 8.39 4.39 -17.06
CA PHE A 63 9.19 3.34 -17.70
C PHE A 63 9.73 3.77 -19.07
N LEU A 64 8.92 4.45 -19.87
CA LEU A 64 9.28 4.89 -21.22
C LEU A 64 10.39 5.94 -21.22
N LEU A 65 10.50 6.78 -20.18
CA LEU A 65 11.62 7.72 -20.07
C LEU A 65 12.92 7.00 -19.69
N SER A 66 12.86 6.08 -18.73
CA SER A 66 14.05 5.37 -18.25
C SER A 66 13.71 3.97 -17.79
N ARG A 67 14.38 2.99 -18.41
CA ARG A 67 14.27 1.57 -18.07
C ARG A 67 15.19 1.11 -16.94
N ARG A 68 15.93 2.03 -16.31
CA ARG A 68 16.80 1.71 -15.17
C ARG A 68 15.94 1.38 -13.94
N LEU A 69 16.16 0.19 -13.37
CA LEU A 69 15.33 -0.31 -12.27
C LEU A 69 15.37 0.60 -11.02
N ARG A 70 16.56 1.05 -10.61
CA ARG A 70 16.71 1.89 -9.40
C ARG A 70 15.88 3.19 -9.47
N PRO A 71 16.01 4.06 -10.51
CA PRO A 71 15.15 5.24 -10.64
C PRO A 71 13.65 4.96 -10.71
N LEU A 72 13.25 3.83 -11.31
CA LEU A 72 11.83 3.47 -11.39
C LEU A 72 11.27 3.09 -10.03
N LEU A 73 11.99 2.27 -9.27
CA LEU A 73 11.57 1.90 -7.91
C LEU A 73 11.45 3.13 -7.02
N TYR A 74 12.40 4.06 -7.06
CA TYR A 74 12.27 5.30 -6.28
C TYR A 74 11.04 6.13 -6.64
N GLN A 75 10.72 6.26 -7.94
CA GLN A 75 9.54 7.00 -8.38
C GLN A 75 8.24 6.29 -8.00
N VAL A 76 8.16 4.97 -8.21
CA VAL A 76 7.00 4.15 -7.82
C VAL A 76 6.76 4.24 -6.32
N THR A 77 7.78 3.99 -5.50
CA THR A 77 7.64 4.06 -4.04
C THR A 77 7.28 5.49 -3.57
N ALA A 78 7.88 6.55 -4.15
CA ALA A 78 7.52 7.92 -3.81
C ALA A 78 6.06 8.24 -4.16
N PHE A 79 5.57 7.77 -5.31
CA PHE A 79 4.17 7.87 -5.70
C PHE A 79 3.27 7.14 -4.69
N THR A 80 3.59 5.89 -4.34
CA THR A 80 2.80 5.08 -3.40
C THR A 80 2.75 5.72 -2.02
N VAL A 81 3.86 6.26 -1.51
CA VAL A 81 3.91 6.97 -0.23
C VAL A 81 2.99 8.20 -0.25
N ALA A 82 3.06 9.02 -1.31
CA ALA A 82 2.20 10.19 -1.45
C ALA A 82 0.71 9.82 -1.58
N HIS A 83 0.42 8.79 -2.38
CA HIS A 83 -0.92 8.23 -2.51
C HIS A 83 -1.46 7.77 -1.14
N SER A 84 -0.65 7.03 -0.38
CA SER A 84 -0.99 6.56 0.97
C SER A 84 -1.37 7.71 1.91
N ILE A 85 -0.58 8.80 1.90
CA ILE A 85 -0.83 9.98 2.73
C ILE A 85 -2.21 10.56 2.42
N THR A 86 -2.50 10.77 1.13
CA THR A 86 -3.74 11.45 0.75
C THR A 86 -4.95 10.56 0.89
N LEU A 87 -4.82 9.26 0.58
CA LEU A 87 -5.86 8.27 0.85
C LEU A 87 -6.20 8.20 2.34
N ALA A 88 -5.19 8.22 3.22
CA ALA A 88 -5.40 8.25 4.66
C ALA A 88 -6.13 9.52 5.12
N LEU A 89 -5.69 10.70 4.66
CA LEU A 89 -6.34 11.97 4.97
C LEU A 89 -7.79 12.02 4.50
N ALA A 90 -8.07 11.53 3.29
CA ALA A 90 -9.41 11.49 2.75
C ALA A 90 -10.30 10.47 3.47
N SER A 91 -9.77 9.29 3.81
CA SER A 91 -10.48 8.26 4.59
C SER A 91 -10.83 8.72 6.00
N LEU A 92 -10.01 9.61 6.59
CA LEU A 92 -10.26 10.24 7.88
C LEU A 92 -11.20 11.47 7.78
N GLY A 93 -11.59 11.87 6.57
CA GLY A 93 -12.46 13.02 6.33
C GLY A 93 -11.76 14.38 6.43
N TYR A 94 -10.42 14.43 6.49
CA TYR A 94 -9.66 15.68 6.51
C TYR A 94 -9.59 16.35 5.14
N VAL A 95 -9.71 15.58 4.06
CA VAL A 95 -9.69 16.08 2.68
C VAL A 95 -10.84 15.46 1.91
N ALA A 96 -11.65 16.27 1.25
CA ALA A 96 -12.72 15.81 0.37
C ALA A 96 -12.79 16.71 -0.86
N LEU A 97 -12.51 16.15 -2.03
CA LEU A 97 -12.69 16.80 -3.32
C LEU A 97 -13.62 15.95 -4.17
N PRO A 98 -14.53 16.55 -4.95
CA PRO A 98 -15.41 15.79 -5.82
C PRO A 98 -14.61 15.10 -6.95
N GLY A 99 -15.00 13.88 -7.30
CA GLY A 99 -14.40 13.13 -8.42
C GLY A 99 -14.38 13.90 -9.74
N SER A 100 -15.39 14.76 -9.98
CA SER A 100 -15.44 15.65 -11.15
C SER A 100 -14.29 16.65 -11.27
N VAL A 101 -13.55 16.91 -10.17
CA VAL A 101 -12.34 17.72 -10.15
C VAL A 101 -11.10 16.83 -10.11
N VAL A 102 -11.13 15.75 -9.34
CA VAL A 102 -9.98 14.85 -9.16
C VAL A 102 -9.65 14.08 -10.44
N GLU A 103 -10.64 13.50 -11.12
CA GLU A 103 -10.42 12.66 -12.31
C GLU A 103 -9.79 13.44 -13.49
N PRO A 104 -10.25 14.66 -13.85
CA PRO A 104 -9.58 15.45 -14.89
C PRO A 104 -8.14 15.83 -14.53
N LEU A 105 -7.86 16.10 -13.25
CA LEU A 105 -6.50 16.40 -12.80
C LEU A 105 -5.60 15.16 -12.89
N ILE A 106 -6.12 13.98 -12.54
CA ILE A 106 -5.40 12.70 -12.73
C ILE A 106 -5.07 12.51 -14.21
N ALA A 107 -6.04 12.72 -15.11
CA ALA A 107 -5.78 12.65 -16.55
C ALA A 107 -4.73 13.69 -17.00
N ALA A 108 -4.80 14.92 -16.50
CA ALA A 108 -3.83 15.97 -16.78
C ALA A 108 -2.41 15.59 -16.30
N SER A 109 -2.27 14.88 -15.19
CA SER A 109 -0.96 14.40 -14.71
C SER A 109 -0.31 13.39 -15.67
N ILE A 110 -1.12 12.54 -16.31
CA ILE A 110 -0.64 11.56 -17.30
C ILE A 110 -0.19 12.30 -18.57
N VAL A 111 -0.99 13.28 -19.02
CA VAL A 111 -0.62 14.14 -20.16
C VAL A 111 0.68 14.89 -19.86
N TYR A 112 0.84 15.42 -18.65
CA TYR A 112 2.07 16.08 -18.23
C TYR A 112 3.27 15.15 -18.38
N VAL A 113 3.21 13.93 -17.84
CA VAL A 113 4.32 12.95 -17.93
C VAL A 113 4.63 12.61 -19.39
N ALA A 114 3.59 12.44 -20.23
CA ALA A 114 3.78 12.18 -21.65
C ALA A 114 4.50 13.33 -22.37
N VAL A 115 4.10 14.57 -22.11
CA VAL A 115 4.74 15.77 -22.68
C VAL A 115 6.17 15.94 -22.16
N GLU A 116 6.38 15.78 -20.85
CA GLU A 116 7.69 15.87 -20.22
C GLU A 116 8.67 14.88 -20.86
N ASN A 117 8.23 13.64 -21.10
CA ASN A 117 9.06 12.63 -21.74
C ASN A 117 9.50 13.01 -23.17
N ILE A 118 8.69 13.78 -23.90
CA ILE A 118 9.00 14.24 -25.27
C ILE A 118 9.96 15.44 -25.23
N VAL A 119 9.70 16.39 -24.34
CA VAL A 119 10.43 17.68 -24.29
C VAL A 119 11.74 17.58 -23.50
N SER A 120 11.80 16.69 -22.51
CA SER A 120 12.95 16.50 -21.62
C SER A 120 13.24 15.00 -21.44
N PRO A 121 13.92 14.37 -22.43
CA PRO A 121 14.15 12.92 -22.43
C PRO A 121 15.16 12.44 -21.37
N GLU A 122 15.72 13.35 -20.56
CA GLU A 122 16.67 13.03 -19.50
C GLU A 122 15.99 13.02 -18.13
N LEU A 123 16.30 12.01 -17.31
CA LEU A 123 15.85 11.97 -15.93
C LEU A 123 16.49 13.10 -15.10
N ARG A 124 15.66 14.03 -14.63
CA ARG A 124 16.08 15.10 -13.73
C ARG A 124 15.66 14.79 -12.28
N PRO A 125 16.44 15.19 -11.27
CA PRO A 125 16.10 14.94 -9.86
C PRO A 125 14.74 15.50 -9.43
N TRP A 126 14.30 16.61 -10.03
CA TRP A 126 13.03 17.24 -9.69
C TRP A 126 11.81 16.40 -10.06
N ARG A 127 11.96 15.46 -11.00
CA ARG A 127 10.88 14.56 -11.42
C ARG A 127 10.33 13.76 -10.24
N LEU A 128 11.16 13.45 -9.25
CA LEU A 128 10.71 12.76 -8.03
C LEU A 128 9.68 13.60 -7.25
N TYR A 129 9.85 14.92 -7.17
CA TYR A 129 8.88 15.81 -6.53
C TYR A 129 7.57 15.88 -7.32
N VAL A 130 7.64 15.86 -8.65
CA VAL A 130 6.46 15.86 -9.51
C VAL A 130 5.69 14.54 -9.39
N VAL A 131 6.38 13.41 -9.43
CA VAL A 131 5.78 12.09 -9.22
C VAL A 131 5.15 11.99 -7.83
N PHE A 132 5.81 12.52 -6.80
CA PHE A 132 5.24 12.60 -5.46
C PHE A 132 3.96 13.44 -5.43
N ALA A 133 3.96 14.63 -6.06
CA ALA A 133 2.77 15.49 -6.14
C ALA A 133 1.61 14.80 -6.87
N PHE A 134 1.88 14.07 -7.95
CA PHE A 134 0.85 13.29 -8.65
C PHE A 134 0.37 12.09 -7.83
N GLY A 135 1.23 11.47 -7.02
CA GLY A 135 0.81 10.46 -6.05
C GLY A 135 -0.19 11.01 -5.04
N LEU A 136 0.03 12.21 -4.50
CA LEU A 136 -0.94 12.87 -3.61
C LEU A 136 -2.31 13.00 -4.29
N LEU A 137 -2.32 13.50 -5.52
CA LEU A 137 -3.53 13.70 -6.30
C LEU A 137 -4.28 12.38 -6.59
N HIS A 138 -3.56 11.34 -7.00
CA HIS A 138 -4.17 10.03 -7.31
C HIS A 138 -4.79 9.38 -6.06
N GLY A 139 -4.21 9.60 -4.87
CA GLY A 139 -4.77 9.12 -3.61
C GLY A 139 -6.19 9.62 -3.31
N LEU A 140 -6.60 10.77 -3.87
CA LEU A 140 -7.96 11.28 -3.72
C LEU A 140 -8.98 10.49 -4.55
N GLY A 141 -8.58 9.96 -5.71
CA GLY A 141 -9.50 9.33 -6.67
C GLY A 141 -10.11 8.02 -6.15
N PHE A 142 -9.49 7.39 -5.16
CA PHE A 142 -9.91 6.09 -4.62
C PHE A 142 -10.53 6.18 -3.21
N ALA A 143 -10.48 7.34 -2.56
CA ALA A 143 -10.91 7.49 -1.16
C ALA A 143 -12.38 7.11 -0.93
N ASP A 144 -13.27 7.51 -1.85
CA ASP A 144 -14.70 7.22 -1.77
C ASP A 144 -14.98 5.71 -1.88
N VAL A 145 -14.19 4.99 -2.69
CA VAL A 145 -14.30 3.53 -2.83
C VAL A 145 -13.88 2.84 -1.54
N LEU A 146 -12.81 3.31 -0.89
CA LEU A 146 -12.36 2.72 0.37
C LEU A 146 -13.39 2.95 1.49
N GLY A 147 -14.02 4.13 1.55
CA GLY A 147 -15.08 4.44 2.51
C GLY A 147 -16.33 3.57 2.35
N THR A 148 -16.72 3.24 1.12
CA THR A 148 -17.91 2.42 0.82
C THR A 148 -17.72 0.91 1.06
N LEU A 149 -16.48 0.42 1.09
CA LEU A 149 -16.17 -1.01 1.27
C LEU A 149 -16.33 -1.53 2.71
N GLY A 150 -16.61 -0.62 3.67
CA GLY A 150 -16.95 -0.96 5.05
C GLY A 150 -15.77 -1.51 5.83
N LEU A 151 -14.93 -0.61 6.35
CA LEU A 151 -13.83 -0.96 7.24
C LEU A 151 -14.36 -1.35 8.64
N PRO A 152 -13.89 -2.46 9.23
CA PRO A 152 -14.11 -2.72 10.65
C PRO A 152 -13.57 -1.54 11.49
N PRO A 153 -14.30 -1.08 12.51
CA PRO A 153 -13.84 0.00 13.38
C PRO A 153 -12.46 -0.34 13.98
N GLY A 154 -11.50 0.56 13.80
CA GLY A 154 -10.13 0.39 14.33
C GLY A 154 -9.14 -0.33 13.40
N GLU A 155 -9.57 -0.82 12.24
CA GLU A 155 -8.69 -1.54 11.30
C GLU A 155 -8.21 -0.71 10.11
N LEU A 156 -8.52 0.59 10.08
CA LEU A 156 -8.12 1.51 9.00
C LEU A 156 -6.62 1.45 8.69
N LEU A 157 -5.76 1.43 9.72
CA LEU A 157 -4.32 1.38 9.52
C LEU A 157 -3.88 0.08 8.83
N LEU A 158 -4.40 -1.07 9.28
CA LEU A 158 -4.09 -2.37 8.68
C LEU A 158 -4.59 -2.46 7.24
N ALA A 159 -5.78 -1.92 6.99
CA ALA A 159 -6.35 -1.83 5.65
C ALA A 159 -5.50 -0.96 4.73
N LEU A 160 -5.07 0.23 5.18
CA LEU A 160 -4.20 1.12 4.42
C LEU A 160 -2.83 0.48 4.15
N ILE A 161 -2.24 -0.20 5.12
CA ILE A 161 -0.97 -0.93 4.92
C ILE A 161 -1.16 -2.03 3.88
N GLY A 162 -2.16 -2.89 4.05
CA GLY A 162 -2.44 -3.98 3.11
C GLY A 162 -2.69 -3.44 1.71
N PHE A 163 -3.55 -2.43 1.59
CA PHE A 163 -3.87 -1.78 0.32
C PHE A 163 -2.63 -1.23 -0.38
N ASN A 164 -1.80 -0.44 0.30
CA ASN A 164 -0.64 0.18 -0.34
C ASN A 164 0.46 -0.83 -0.69
N ILE A 165 0.61 -1.92 0.08
CA ILE A 165 1.45 -3.06 -0.34
C ILE A 165 0.91 -3.67 -1.64
N GLY A 166 -0.41 -3.87 -1.72
CA GLY A 166 -1.07 -4.33 -2.94
C GLY A 166 -0.81 -3.41 -4.15
N VAL A 167 -0.91 -2.09 -3.92
CA VAL A 167 -0.63 -1.06 -4.94
C VAL A 167 0.81 -1.15 -5.43
N GLU A 168 1.80 -1.17 -4.53
CA GLU A 168 3.22 -1.25 -4.90
C GLU A 168 3.51 -2.54 -5.69
N LEU A 169 2.94 -3.68 -5.27
CA LEU A 169 3.05 -4.95 -6.01
C LEU A 169 2.41 -4.87 -7.39
N GLY A 170 1.25 -4.22 -7.53
CA GLY A 170 0.60 -3.99 -8.82
C GLY A 170 1.46 -3.13 -9.76
N GLN A 171 2.05 -2.05 -9.25
CA GLN A 171 2.94 -1.18 -10.02
C GLN A 171 4.21 -1.93 -10.46
N ILE A 172 4.81 -2.74 -9.57
CA ILE A 172 5.95 -3.60 -9.89
C ILE A 172 5.57 -4.64 -10.95
N ALA A 173 4.38 -5.23 -10.89
CA ALA A 173 3.90 -6.16 -11.90
C ALA A 173 3.79 -5.50 -13.28
N VAL A 174 3.27 -4.26 -13.36
CA VAL A 174 3.23 -3.49 -14.60
C VAL A 174 4.65 -3.24 -15.15
N LEU A 175 5.60 -2.84 -14.30
CA LEU A 175 7.00 -2.66 -14.70
C LEU A 175 7.64 -3.96 -15.20
N ALA A 176 7.38 -5.08 -14.54
CA ALA A 176 7.89 -6.39 -14.92
C ALA A 176 7.34 -6.82 -16.29
N ILE A 177 6.04 -6.65 -16.52
CA ILE A 177 5.39 -6.95 -17.81
C ILE A 177 5.97 -6.05 -18.91
N ALA A 178 6.07 -4.73 -18.67
CA ALA A 178 6.64 -3.80 -19.64
C ALA A 178 8.09 -4.14 -20.01
N THR A 179 8.89 -4.53 -19.01
CA THR A 179 10.27 -4.97 -19.21
C THR A 179 10.32 -6.25 -20.05
N ALA A 180 9.49 -7.25 -19.73
CA ALA A 180 9.42 -8.50 -20.48
C ALA A 180 9.02 -8.27 -21.95
N VAL A 181 8.02 -7.42 -22.20
CA VAL A 181 7.60 -7.04 -23.56
C VAL A 181 8.76 -6.42 -24.33
N VAL A 182 9.49 -5.47 -23.74
CA VAL A 182 10.66 -4.85 -24.38
C VAL A 182 11.77 -5.85 -24.69
N LEU A 183 12.02 -6.82 -23.81
CA LEU A 183 13.03 -7.86 -24.03
C LEU A 183 12.64 -8.87 -25.12
N MET A 184 11.34 -9.01 -25.41
CA MET A 184 10.83 -9.87 -26.48
C MET A 184 10.77 -9.18 -27.85
N LEU A 185 10.89 -7.85 -27.90
CA LEU A 185 10.94 -7.12 -29.16
C LEU A 185 12.33 -7.29 -29.82
N PRO A 186 12.40 -7.62 -31.12
CA PRO A 186 13.64 -7.84 -31.86
C PRO A 186 14.43 -6.55 -32.13
#